data_AF-A0A1Z9BRQ0-F1
#
_entry.id   AF-A0A1Z9BRQ0-F1
#
_cell.length_a   1.000
_cell.length_b   1.000
_cell.length_c   1.000
_cell.angle_alpha   90.00
_cell.angle_beta   90.00
_cell.angle_gamma   90.00
#
_symmetry.space_group_name_H-M   'P 1'
#
loop_
_entity.id
_entity.type
_entity.pdbx_description
1 polymer ?
#
loop_
_entity_poly.entity_id
_entity_poly.type
_entity_poly.pdbx_seq_one_letter_code
_entity_poly.pdbx_strand_id
1 'polypeptide(L)'
;FAEQHDVADYSDRFFVDSTYRKPALRYRQRAEHWRTAPETESTGPNAEDPFLDEYNRLGNLFEAEISSFERKRYANLSHVANKATNLNCYIGLLGNHFRELTTPDGISIEQTTAGEAQFSVPNSDMILILDADTLIAPDYAPKLANFLQEPGNERIAVVQCPYVSFPDPPNVLQRIAGAQTDIQYLLHQGMTFYDAAYWVGANALVRTAALQQIATVETENGISVKRFIQDRTPVEDTESSLNLIQNGWRIFNYPEQLASSATPDDFGSLIIQRRRWANGGMLLLPALARYFRTGEGGRGKAKEVFMRAQYLLSLGPVSMALIFILLFSWQLKIWAIWMMLIAAVYFSLYMRDLYLIGYRRSDLLRVFALNLLLVPINIGGLATSIHQAFTGRKAKFRRTPKTETRTAISPGFLIAEVTGLGVLMALSLRSLAQESHAQAAFIAIHAIFFLYAIGAYIGIRSMFQDFAQIWRKKEMPQKELP
;
A
#
# COMPACT_ATOMS: atom_id res chain seq x y z
N PHE A 1 -10.17 -18.12 -25.07
CA PHE A 1 -9.98 -17.32 -23.85
C PHE A 1 -9.26 -16.01 -24.11
N ALA A 2 -7.95 -15.97 -24.39
CA ALA A 2 -7.24 -14.69 -24.58
C ALA A 2 -7.81 -13.79 -25.71
N GLU A 3 -8.22 -14.39 -26.83
CA GLU A 3 -8.84 -13.67 -27.96
C GLU A 3 -10.31 -13.30 -27.74
N GLN A 4 -10.94 -13.88 -26.72
CA GLN A 4 -12.34 -13.67 -26.38
C GLN A 4 -12.51 -12.69 -25.21
N HIS A 5 -11.43 -12.31 -24.55
CA HIS A 5 -11.46 -11.36 -23.45
C HIS A 5 -11.47 -9.95 -24.02
N ASP A 6 -12.47 -9.15 -23.64
CA ASP A 6 -12.52 -7.75 -24.04
C ASP A 6 -11.40 -6.99 -23.34
N VAL A 7 -10.62 -6.22 -24.11
CA VAL A 7 -9.48 -5.45 -23.58
C VAL A 7 -9.88 -3.99 -23.62
N ALA A 8 -10.50 -3.52 -22.54
CA ALA A 8 -10.98 -2.14 -22.46
C ALA A 8 -9.86 -1.18 -22.05
N ASP A 9 -8.94 -1.62 -21.19
CA ASP A 9 -7.85 -0.78 -20.70
C ASP A 9 -6.47 -1.48 -20.63
N TYR A 10 -5.50 -0.75 -20.08
CA TYR A 10 -4.12 -1.20 -19.93
C TYR A 10 -3.95 -2.30 -18.87
N SER A 11 -4.82 -2.33 -17.84
CA SER A 11 -4.83 -3.37 -16.81
C SER A 11 -5.41 -4.68 -17.35
N ASP A 12 -6.46 -4.62 -18.19
CA ASP A 12 -7.00 -5.79 -18.89
C ASP A 12 -5.96 -6.39 -19.84
N ARG A 13 -5.23 -5.53 -20.56
CA ARG A 13 -4.15 -5.98 -21.44
C ARG A 13 -3.08 -6.72 -20.63
N PHE A 14 -2.67 -6.15 -19.50
CA PHE A 14 -1.70 -6.78 -18.62
C PHE A 14 -2.22 -8.12 -18.06
N PHE A 15 -3.49 -8.19 -17.65
CA PHE A 15 -4.14 -9.43 -17.22
C PHE A 15 -4.11 -10.49 -18.32
N VAL A 16 -4.55 -10.16 -19.54
CA VAL A 16 -4.58 -11.11 -20.65
C VAL A 16 -3.18 -11.62 -20.99
N ASP A 17 -2.20 -10.73 -21.00
CA ASP A 17 -0.81 -11.09 -21.32
C ASP A 17 -0.17 -11.93 -20.22
N SER A 18 -0.38 -11.56 -18.94
CA SER A 18 0.23 -12.23 -17.79
C SER A 18 -0.44 -13.56 -17.42
N THR A 19 -1.76 -13.64 -17.53
CA THR A 19 -2.56 -14.81 -17.10
C THR A 19 -2.76 -15.81 -18.23
N TYR A 20 -2.94 -15.36 -19.48
CA TYR A 20 -3.23 -16.27 -20.59
C TYR A 20 -2.07 -16.42 -21.56
N ARG A 21 -1.56 -15.33 -22.14
CA ARG A 21 -0.62 -15.43 -23.28
C ARG A 21 0.75 -15.96 -22.86
N LYS A 22 1.35 -15.38 -21.81
CA LYS A 22 2.66 -15.83 -21.31
C LYS A 22 2.62 -17.27 -20.79
N PRO A 23 1.65 -17.69 -19.97
CA PRO A 23 1.54 -19.09 -19.54
C PRO A 23 1.31 -20.05 -20.72
N ALA A 24 0.46 -19.70 -21.69
CA ALA A 24 0.23 -20.53 -22.87
C ALA A 24 1.53 -20.76 -23.67
N LEU A 25 2.34 -19.71 -23.87
CA LEU A 25 3.64 -19.85 -24.52
C LEU A 25 4.58 -20.78 -23.72
N ARG A 26 4.66 -20.59 -22.40
CA ARG A 26 5.47 -21.46 -21.52
C ARG A 26 5.03 -22.92 -21.58
N TYR A 27 3.73 -23.18 -21.57
CA TYR A 27 3.20 -24.55 -21.66
C TYR A 27 3.47 -25.19 -23.00
N ARG A 28 3.38 -24.45 -24.12
CA ARG A 28 3.79 -24.96 -25.44
C ARG A 28 5.27 -25.30 -25.48
N GLN A 29 6.12 -24.43 -24.92
CA GLN A 29 7.57 -24.68 -24.85
C GLN A 29 7.91 -25.92 -24.02
N ARG A 30 7.27 -26.08 -22.84
CA ARG A 30 7.44 -27.30 -22.01
C ARG A 30 6.94 -28.56 -22.72
N ALA A 31 5.81 -28.48 -23.42
CA ALA A 31 5.29 -29.62 -24.17
C ALA A 31 6.23 -30.04 -25.31
N GLU A 32 6.80 -29.08 -26.06
CA GLU A 32 7.82 -29.38 -27.08
C GLU A 32 9.10 -29.96 -26.49
N HIS A 33 9.54 -29.45 -25.34
CA HIS A 33 10.67 -30.01 -24.61
C HIS A 33 10.43 -31.49 -24.27
N TRP A 34 9.28 -31.83 -23.67
CA TRP A 34 8.94 -33.22 -23.32
C TRP A 34 8.73 -34.13 -24.53
N ARG A 35 8.29 -33.60 -25.68
CA ARG A 35 8.20 -34.38 -26.94
C ARG A 35 9.54 -34.75 -27.53
N THR A 36 10.58 -33.96 -27.23
CA THR A 36 11.92 -34.10 -27.83
C THR A 36 12.97 -34.58 -26.84
N ALA A 37 12.62 -34.67 -25.55
CA ALA A 37 13.49 -35.18 -24.49
C ALA A 37 13.82 -36.66 -24.71
N PRO A 38 15.11 -37.08 -24.57
CA PRO A 38 15.48 -38.50 -24.64
C PRO A 38 14.84 -39.29 -23.50
N GLU A 39 14.39 -40.54 -23.77
CA GLU A 39 13.79 -41.44 -22.77
C GLU A 39 14.71 -41.75 -21.56
N THR A 40 15.98 -41.36 -21.60
CA THR A 40 17.02 -41.70 -20.61
C THR A 40 17.25 -40.68 -19.50
N GLU A 41 16.45 -39.61 -19.35
CA GLU A 41 16.64 -38.65 -18.23
C GLU A 41 16.26 -39.23 -16.85
N SER A 42 15.62 -40.40 -16.79
CA SER A 42 15.37 -41.14 -15.55
C SER A 42 16.39 -42.28 -15.38
N THR A 43 17.60 -41.95 -14.88
CA THR A 43 18.56 -42.99 -14.46
C THR A 43 19.15 -42.69 -13.09
N GLY A 44 18.32 -42.84 -12.05
CA GLY A 44 18.77 -42.94 -10.67
C GLY A 44 17.75 -43.73 -9.85
N PRO A 45 18.16 -44.60 -8.91
CA PRO A 45 17.24 -45.39 -8.09
C PRO A 45 16.32 -44.56 -7.16
N ASN A 46 16.54 -43.24 -7.08
CA ASN A 46 15.72 -42.25 -6.38
C ASN A 46 15.25 -41.09 -7.30
N ALA A 47 15.33 -41.23 -8.62
CA ALA A 47 14.87 -40.19 -9.54
C ALA A 47 13.33 -40.20 -9.59
N GLU A 48 12.69 -39.11 -9.18
CA GLU A 48 11.26 -38.88 -9.39
C GLU A 48 10.94 -38.97 -10.89
N ASP A 49 9.80 -39.57 -11.24
CA ASP A 49 9.37 -39.65 -12.64
C ASP A 49 9.05 -38.22 -13.13
N PRO A 50 9.87 -37.65 -14.02
CA PRO A 50 9.69 -36.26 -14.43
C PRO A 50 8.37 -36.03 -15.19
N PHE A 51 7.80 -37.08 -15.79
CA PHE A 51 6.46 -37.01 -16.39
C PHE A 51 5.38 -36.90 -15.33
N LEU A 52 5.52 -37.61 -14.21
CA LEU A 52 4.59 -37.53 -13.09
C LEU A 52 4.65 -36.13 -12.44
N ASP A 53 5.82 -35.52 -12.32
CA ASP A 53 5.97 -34.16 -11.82
C ASP A 53 5.28 -33.13 -12.73
N GLU A 54 5.46 -33.24 -14.04
CA GLU A 54 4.79 -32.37 -15.00
C GLU A 54 3.28 -32.58 -14.99
N TYR A 55 2.83 -33.83 -14.87
CA TYR A 55 1.41 -34.17 -14.74
C TYR A 55 0.80 -33.56 -13.47
N ASN A 56 1.42 -33.76 -12.31
CA ASN A 56 0.97 -33.21 -11.03
C ASN A 56 0.92 -31.68 -11.08
N ARG A 57 1.95 -31.03 -11.65
CA ARG A 57 1.98 -29.58 -11.83
C ARG A 57 0.77 -29.08 -12.65
N LEU A 58 0.37 -29.79 -13.70
CA LEU A 58 -0.79 -29.45 -14.51
C LEU A 58 -2.10 -29.78 -13.81
N GLY A 59 -2.20 -30.95 -13.18
CA GLY A 59 -3.37 -31.38 -12.41
C GLY A 59 -3.74 -30.38 -11.32
N ASN A 60 -2.75 -29.94 -10.55
CA ASN A 60 -2.91 -28.99 -9.44
C ASN A 60 -3.49 -27.63 -9.89
N LEU A 61 -3.40 -27.26 -11.18
CA LEU A 61 -4.05 -26.03 -11.68
C LEU A 61 -5.58 -26.11 -11.67
N PHE A 62 -6.14 -27.32 -11.65
CA PHE A 62 -7.58 -27.58 -11.71
C PHE A 62 -8.16 -28.04 -10.37
N GLU A 63 -7.33 -28.18 -9.33
CA GLU A 63 -7.76 -28.60 -7.99
C GLU A 63 -8.18 -27.43 -7.09
N ALA A 64 -8.10 -26.19 -7.57
CA ALA A 64 -8.45 -25.01 -6.79
C ALA A 64 -9.98 -24.86 -6.64
N GLU A 65 -10.47 -24.94 -5.41
CA GLU A 65 -11.86 -24.61 -5.07
C GLU A 65 -12.01 -23.13 -4.72
N ILE A 66 -13.07 -22.50 -5.25
CA ILE A 66 -13.40 -21.11 -4.96
C ILE A 66 -14.74 -21.08 -4.22
N SER A 67 -14.72 -20.46 -3.04
CA SER A 67 -15.93 -20.13 -2.28
C SER A 67 -15.95 -18.64 -1.95
N SER A 68 -17.11 -18.13 -1.55
CA SER A 68 -17.28 -16.73 -1.15
C SER A 68 -17.98 -16.63 0.20
N PHE A 69 -17.62 -15.60 0.96
CA PHE A 69 -18.25 -15.30 2.24
C PHE A 69 -18.56 -13.80 2.33
N GLU A 70 -19.84 -13.48 2.44
CA GLU A 70 -20.32 -12.10 2.53
C GLU A 70 -20.64 -11.71 3.97
N ARG A 71 -19.64 -11.21 4.70
CA ARG A 71 -19.77 -10.79 6.11
C ARG A 71 -21.04 -9.97 6.40
N LYS A 72 -21.38 -9.02 5.51
CA LYS A 72 -22.51 -8.09 5.71
C LYS A 72 -23.89 -8.74 5.54
N ARG A 73 -23.97 -9.99 5.10
CA ARG A 73 -25.22 -10.75 5.11
C ARG A 73 -25.65 -11.12 6.54
N TYR A 74 -24.70 -11.14 7.48
CA TYR A 74 -24.93 -11.61 8.84
C TYR A 74 -25.05 -10.46 9.84
N ALA A 75 -26.16 -10.42 10.57
CA ALA A 75 -26.50 -9.40 11.55
C ALA A 75 -25.56 -9.41 12.77
N ASN A 76 -25.09 -10.59 13.17
CA ASN A 76 -24.20 -10.79 14.31
C ASN A 76 -22.71 -10.65 13.99
N LEU A 77 -22.37 -10.23 12.76
CA LEU A 77 -21.01 -9.81 12.42
C LEU A 77 -20.97 -8.29 12.32
N SER A 78 -19.80 -7.70 12.59
CA SER A 78 -19.62 -6.25 12.43
C SER A 78 -19.97 -5.83 11.00
N HIS A 79 -20.50 -4.60 10.82
CA HIS A 79 -20.81 -4.01 9.51
C HIS A 79 -19.87 -2.86 9.14
N VAL A 80 -18.88 -2.58 9.99
CA VAL A 80 -17.92 -1.50 9.80
C VAL A 80 -17.18 -1.66 8.47
N ALA A 81 -17.08 -0.56 7.73
CA ALA A 81 -16.63 -0.53 6.35
C ALA A 81 -15.10 -0.34 6.21
N ASN A 82 -14.30 -1.14 6.92
CA ASN A 82 -12.84 -1.12 6.87
C ASN A 82 -12.26 -2.50 6.51
N LYS A 83 -10.94 -2.54 6.24
CA LYS A 83 -10.23 -3.75 5.82
C LYS A 83 -9.98 -4.72 6.97
N ALA A 84 -9.52 -4.21 8.11
CA ALA A 84 -9.34 -5.00 9.34
C ALA A 84 -10.57 -5.84 9.71
N THR A 85 -11.79 -5.29 9.64
CA THR A 85 -13.02 -6.02 9.97
C THR A 85 -13.31 -7.14 8.97
N ASN A 86 -13.04 -6.94 7.67
CA ASN A 86 -13.19 -8.02 6.68
C ASN A 86 -12.27 -9.19 7.01
N LEU A 87 -11.00 -8.88 7.27
CA LEU A 87 -9.99 -9.89 7.59
C LEU A 87 -10.29 -10.60 8.91
N ASN A 88 -10.61 -9.85 9.98
CA ASN A 88 -10.93 -10.42 11.28
C ASN A 88 -12.12 -11.38 11.23
N CYS A 89 -13.19 -11.01 10.52
CA CYS A 89 -14.34 -11.90 10.36
C CYS A 89 -13.95 -13.17 9.63
N TYR A 90 -13.24 -13.09 8.50
CA TYR A 90 -12.86 -14.29 7.75
C TYR A 90 -11.90 -15.20 8.53
N ILE A 91 -10.85 -14.63 9.13
CA ILE A 91 -9.87 -15.37 9.93
C ILE A 91 -10.55 -16.03 11.14
N GLY A 92 -11.54 -15.35 11.74
CA GLY A 92 -12.33 -15.88 12.84
C GLY A 92 -13.15 -17.13 12.49
N LEU A 93 -13.44 -17.36 11.20
CA LEU A 93 -14.16 -18.56 10.76
C LEU A 93 -13.26 -19.78 10.58
N LEU A 94 -11.96 -19.59 10.31
CA LEU A 94 -11.04 -20.66 9.94
C LEU A 94 -11.04 -21.82 10.95
N GLY A 95 -11.19 -23.04 10.43
CA GLY A 95 -11.21 -24.27 11.22
C GLY A 95 -12.50 -24.50 12.02
N ASN A 96 -13.57 -23.75 11.76
CA ASN A 96 -14.84 -23.87 12.47
C ASN A 96 -16.00 -24.21 11.52
N HIS A 97 -17.09 -24.69 12.13
CA HIS A 97 -18.31 -25.10 11.45
C HIS A 97 -19.47 -24.22 11.89
N PHE A 98 -20.38 -23.90 10.98
CA PHE A 98 -21.42 -22.90 11.22
C PHE A 98 -22.78 -23.32 10.68
N ARG A 99 -23.84 -22.82 11.32
CA ARG A 99 -25.21 -22.81 10.80
C ARG A 99 -25.76 -21.40 10.75
N GLU A 100 -26.59 -21.11 9.75
CA GLU A 100 -27.36 -19.87 9.68
C GLU A 100 -28.62 -19.98 10.55
N LEU A 101 -28.90 -18.92 11.30
CA LEU A 101 -30.08 -18.73 12.13
C LEU A 101 -30.81 -17.47 11.69
N THR A 102 -32.13 -17.56 11.49
CA THR A 102 -32.97 -16.38 11.27
C THR A 102 -33.30 -15.74 12.60
N THR A 103 -32.83 -14.53 12.83
CA THR A 103 -33.12 -13.70 14.02
C THR A 103 -33.98 -12.49 13.62
N PRO A 104 -34.60 -11.77 14.58
CA PRO A 104 -35.33 -10.54 14.27
C PRO A 104 -34.49 -9.46 13.57
N ASP A 105 -33.18 -9.44 13.82
CA ASP A 105 -32.23 -8.49 13.24
C ASP A 105 -31.67 -8.93 11.87
N GLY A 106 -32.03 -10.13 11.39
CA GLY A 106 -31.60 -10.69 10.12
C GLY A 106 -31.04 -12.10 10.23
N ILE A 107 -30.22 -12.51 9.27
CA ILE A 107 -29.55 -13.81 9.32
C ILE A 107 -28.34 -13.70 10.25
N SER A 108 -28.10 -14.65 11.14
CA SER A 108 -26.91 -14.73 11.99
C SER A 108 -26.19 -16.06 11.76
N ILE A 109 -24.90 -16.12 12.04
CA ILE A 109 -24.16 -17.40 12.06
C ILE A 109 -23.85 -17.84 13.48
N GLU A 110 -24.07 -19.11 13.76
CA GLU A 110 -23.71 -19.74 15.03
C GLU A 110 -22.69 -20.84 14.78
N GLN A 111 -21.64 -20.88 15.59
CA GLN A 111 -20.65 -21.96 15.54
C GLN A 111 -21.25 -23.25 16.10
N THR A 112 -21.09 -24.36 15.37
CA THR A 112 -21.62 -25.67 15.72
C THR A 112 -20.55 -26.76 15.68
N THR A 113 -20.94 -27.99 15.99
CA THR A 113 -20.17 -29.18 15.60
C THR A 113 -20.30 -29.44 14.10
N ALA A 114 -19.41 -30.26 13.54
CA ALA A 114 -19.42 -30.61 12.12
C ALA A 114 -20.71 -31.28 11.65
N GLY A 115 -21.36 -32.09 12.51
CA GLY A 115 -22.58 -32.82 12.15
C GLY A 115 -23.83 -31.95 12.02
N GLU A 116 -23.83 -30.77 12.65
CA GLU A 116 -24.96 -29.82 12.64
C GLU A 116 -24.72 -28.63 11.70
N ALA A 117 -23.56 -28.62 11.03
CA ALA A 117 -23.10 -27.50 10.24
C ALA A 117 -23.82 -27.41 8.90
N GLN A 118 -24.22 -26.20 8.52
CA GLN A 118 -24.66 -25.89 7.16
C GLN A 118 -23.48 -25.58 6.25
N PHE A 119 -22.42 -24.99 6.80
CA PHE A 119 -21.16 -24.77 6.08
C PHE A 119 -19.97 -24.88 7.03
N SER A 120 -18.80 -25.17 6.47
CA SER A 120 -17.55 -25.34 7.19
C SER A 120 -16.46 -24.52 6.52
N VAL A 121 -15.59 -23.90 7.31
CA VAL A 121 -14.43 -23.19 6.79
C VAL A 121 -13.18 -23.98 7.17
N PRO A 122 -12.40 -24.46 6.18
CA PRO A 122 -11.23 -25.28 6.47
C PRO A 122 -10.21 -24.49 7.29
N ASN A 123 -9.44 -25.20 8.11
CA ASN A 123 -8.26 -24.60 8.72
C ASN A 123 -7.16 -24.47 7.65
N SER A 124 -6.30 -23.46 7.79
CA SER A 124 -5.14 -23.27 6.90
C SER A 124 -3.94 -22.80 7.72
N ASP A 125 -2.76 -23.31 7.41
CA ASP A 125 -1.51 -22.90 8.09
C ASP A 125 -1.04 -21.51 7.65
N MET A 126 -1.48 -21.08 6.46
CA MET A 126 -1.11 -19.81 5.85
C MET A 126 -2.33 -19.11 5.25
N ILE A 127 -2.34 -17.79 5.31
CA ILE A 127 -3.40 -16.94 4.79
C ILE A 127 -2.78 -15.96 3.78
N LEU A 128 -3.27 -16.02 2.54
CA LEU A 128 -2.93 -15.07 1.51
C LEU A 128 -3.90 -13.89 1.57
N ILE A 129 -3.36 -12.67 1.72
CA ILE A 129 -4.15 -11.43 1.78
C ILE A 129 -3.85 -10.61 0.53
N LEU A 130 -4.88 -10.34 -0.27
CA LEU A 130 -4.81 -9.55 -1.51
C LEU A 130 -5.83 -8.42 -1.48
N ASP A 131 -5.49 -7.31 -2.14
CA ASP A 131 -6.48 -6.30 -2.48
C ASP A 131 -7.21 -6.71 -3.77
N ALA A 132 -8.47 -6.27 -3.91
CA ALA A 132 -9.33 -6.66 -5.03
C ALA A 132 -8.86 -6.10 -6.39
N ASP A 133 -7.97 -5.10 -6.39
CA ASP A 133 -7.38 -4.51 -7.58
C ASP A 133 -5.91 -4.92 -7.80
N THR A 134 -5.49 -6.04 -7.19
CA THR A 134 -4.19 -6.66 -7.43
C THR A 134 -4.30 -7.82 -8.41
N LEU A 135 -3.39 -7.86 -9.38
CA LEU A 135 -3.06 -9.06 -10.15
C LEU A 135 -1.75 -9.66 -9.64
N ILE A 136 -1.74 -10.97 -9.39
CA ILE A 136 -0.56 -11.70 -8.93
C ILE A 136 -0.03 -12.63 -10.01
N ALA A 137 1.27 -12.89 -9.98
CA ALA A 137 1.91 -13.87 -10.84
C ALA A 137 1.37 -15.29 -10.52
N PRO A 138 1.26 -16.19 -11.52
CA PRO A 138 0.75 -17.55 -11.29
C PRO A 138 1.54 -18.37 -10.25
N ASP A 139 2.81 -18.05 -10.05
CA ASP A 139 3.72 -18.69 -9.11
C ASP A 139 3.87 -17.92 -7.78
N TYR A 140 3.03 -16.91 -7.54
CA TYR A 140 3.06 -16.08 -6.32
C TYR A 140 2.94 -16.92 -5.04
N ALA A 141 1.82 -17.61 -4.87
CA ALA A 141 1.55 -18.38 -3.65
C ALA A 141 2.59 -19.47 -3.38
N PRO A 142 2.96 -20.33 -4.36
CA PRO A 142 3.95 -21.38 -4.11
C PRO A 142 5.34 -20.83 -3.77
N LYS A 143 5.79 -19.74 -4.41
CA LYS A 143 7.09 -19.12 -4.08
C LYS A 143 7.15 -18.63 -2.63
N LEU A 144 6.12 -17.91 -2.20
CA LEU A 144 6.06 -17.36 -0.86
C LEU A 144 5.87 -18.46 0.20
N ALA A 145 5.07 -19.48 -0.10
CA ALA A 145 4.86 -20.63 0.78
C ALA A 145 6.14 -21.44 0.94
N ASN A 146 6.86 -21.72 -0.16
CA ASN A 146 8.15 -22.40 -0.15
C ASN A 146 9.16 -21.64 0.72
N PHE A 147 9.29 -20.31 0.51
CA PHE A 147 10.17 -19.48 1.32
C PHE A 147 9.80 -19.53 2.82
N LEU A 148 8.52 -19.50 3.19
CA LEU A 148 8.11 -19.68 4.58
C LEU A 148 8.48 -21.08 5.12
N GLN A 149 8.45 -22.12 4.30
CA GLN A 149 8.75 -23.48 4.77
C GLN A 149 10.25 -23.79 4.85
N GLU A 150 11.12 -22.94 4.29
CA GLU A 150 12.56 -23.12 4.38
C GLU A 150 13.05 -23.14 5.85
N PRO A 151 13.97 -24.06 6.21
CA PRO A 151 14.58 -24.09 7.53
C PRO A 151 15.23 -22.74 7.89
N GLY A 152 14.97 -22.24 9.09
CA GLY A 152 15.42 -20.93 9.56
C GLY A 152 14.39 -19.80 9.37
N ASN A 153 13.33 -20.03 8.60
CA ASN A 153 12.25 -19.05 8.38
C ASN A 153 11.03 -19.29 9.29
N GLU A 154 11.13 -20.17 10.29
CA GLU A 154 10.04 -20.54 11.22
C GLU A 154 9.54 -19.32 12.00
N ARG A 155 10.40 -18.33 12.25
CA ARG A 155 10.06 -17.08 12.95
C ARG A 155 9.61 -15.95 12.03
N ILE A 156 9.49 -16.17 10.72
CA ILE A 156 8.90 -15.20 9.80
C ILE A 156 7.38 -15.37 9.83
N ALA A 157 6.66 -14.38 10.36
CA ALA A 157 5.19 -14.40 10.41
C ALA A 157 4.57 -13.98 9.09
N VAL A 158 5.17 -13.00 8.42
CA VAL A 158 4.63 -12.37 7.22
C VAL A 158 5.71 -12.32 6.16
N VAL A 159 5.41 -12.85 4.98
CA VAL A 159 6.17 -12.61 3.75
C VAL A 159 5.35 -11.67 2.89
N GLN A 160 5.79 -10.42 2.83
CA GLN A 160 5.23 -9.37 2.00
C GLN A 160 5.86 -9.45 0.62
N CYS A 161 5.05 -9.48 -0.43
CA CYS A 161 5.51 -9.20 -1.78
C CYS A 161 5.30 -7.70 -2.07
N PRO A 162 6.31 -6.96 -2.54
CA PRO A 162 6.10 -5.62 -3.06
C PRO A 162 5.10 -5.69 -4.22
N TYR A 163 4.17 -4.73 -4.27
CA TYR A 163 3.38 -4.52 -5.46
C TYR A 163 3.97 -3.37 -6.26
N VAL A 164 3.92 -3.52 -7.57
CA VAL A 164 4.29 -2.47 -8.52
C VAL A 164 3.07 -1.99 -9.27
N SER A 165 3.18 -0.83 -9.89
CA SER A 165 2.13 -0.28 -10.71
C SER A 165 1.99 -1.09 -11.99
N PHE A 166 0.78 -1.18 -12.54
CA PHE A 166 0.62 -1.72 -13.90
C PHE A 166 1.48 -0.95 -14.91
N PRO A 167 2.13 -1.66 -15.85
CA PRO A 167 2.99 -1.03 -16.85
C PRO A 167 2.17 -0.19 -17.84
N ASP A 168 2.84 0.76 -18.49
CA ASP A 168 2.29 1.61 -19.56
C ASP A 168 0.96 2.31 -19.24
N PRO A 169 0.83 3.00 -18.09
CA PRO A 169 -0.40 3.71 -17.76
C PRO A 169 -0.68 4.85 -18.77
N PRO A 170 -1.96 5.13 -19.07
CA PRO A 170 -2.37 6.03 -20.15
C PRO A 170 -2.03 7.50 -19.91
N ASN A 171 -1.88 7.92 -18.66
CA ASN A 171 -1.68 9.33 -18.32
C ASN A 171 -0.44 9.58 -17.45
N VAL A 172 0.07 10.82 -17.51
CA VAL A 172 1.30 11.20 -16.81
C VAL A 172 1.13 11.12 -15.30
N LEU A 173 -0.03 11.50 -14.76
CA LEU A 173 -0.28 11.44 -13.32
C LEU A 173 -0.18 10.01 -12.79
N GLN A 174 -0.88 9.05 -13.42
CA GLN A 174 -0.83 7.63 -13.07
C GLN A 174 0.61 7.10 -13.12
N ARG A 175 1.36 7.40 -14.19
CA ARG A 175 2.76 6.98 -14.31
C ARG A 175 3.63 7.50 -13.16
N ILE A 176 3.46 8.77 -12.81
CA ILE A 176 4.30 9.44 -11.79
C ILE A 176 3.87 9.07 -10.37
N ALA A 177 2.57 8.89 -10.13
CA ALA A 177 2.04 8.33 -8.90
C ALA A 177 2.52 6.89 -8.71
N GLY A 178 2.58 6.12 -9.80
CA GLY A 178 3.17 4.78 -9.84
C GLY A 178 4.66 4.81 -9.53
N ALA A 179 5.44 5.70 -10.15
CA ALA A 179 6.86 5.86 -9.86
C ALA A 179 7.16 6.13 -8.37
N GLN A 180 6.32 6.94 -7.73
CA GLN A 180 6.42 7.22 -6.29
C GLN A 180 6.03 6.01 -5.42
N THR A 181 5.17 5.12 -5.90
CA THR A 181 4.81 3.88 -5.21
C THR A 181 5.89 2.82 -5.42
N ASP A 182 6.30 2.61 -6.66
CA ASP A 182 7.22 1.55 -7.06
C ASP A 182 8.62 1.76 -6.46
N ILE A 183 9.04 2.99 -6.17
CA ILE A 183 10.29 3.25 -5.44
C ILE A 183 10.30 2.61 -4.04
N GLN A 184 9.10 2.41 -3.43
CA GLN A 184 8.99 1.76 -2.12
C GLN A 184 9.47 0.32 -2.17
N TYR A 185 9.46 -0.34 -3.33
CA TYR A 185 10.06 -1.65 -3.51
C TYR A 185 11.50 -1.67 -2.97
N LEU A 186 12.35 -0.75 -3.43
CA LEU A 186 13.75 -0.67 -3.02
C LEU A 186 13.88 -0.30 -1.53
N LEU A 187 13.01 0.58 -1.04
CA LEU A 187 12.98 0.94 0.37
C LEU A 187 12.67 -0.29 1.23
N HIS A 188 11.66 -1.08 0.87
CA HIS A 188 11.26 -2.28 1.60
C HIS A 188 12.35 -3.37 1.58
N GLN A 189 13.10 -3.52 0.48
CA GLN A 189 14.30 -4.38 0.47
C GLN A 189 15.35 -3.90 1.49
N GLY A 190 15.61 -2.59 1.53
CA GLY A 190 16.49 -2.00 2.53
C GLY A 190 15.99 -2.20 3.97
N MET A 191 14.67 -2.08 4.19
CA MET A 191 14.07 -2.33 5.50
C MET A 191 14.24 -3.79 5.93
N THR A 192 14.12 -4.75 5.02
CA THR A 192 14.36 -6.17 5.32
C THR A 192 15.81 -6.44 5.72
N PHE A 193 16.79 -5.77 5.10
CA PHE A 193 18.19 -5.87 5.52
C PHE A 193 18.42 -5.45 6.98
N TYR A 194 17.67 -4.46 7.47
CA TYR A 194 17.74 -3.98 8.85
C TYR A 194 16.76 -4.68 9.81
N ASP A 195 16.11 -5.77 9.39
CA ASP A 195 15.01 -6.45 10.12
C ASP A 195 13.86 -5.50 10.52
N ALA A 196 13.69 -4.43 9.75
CA ALA A 196 12.83 -3.29 10.04
C ALA A 196 11.54 -3.30 9.20
N ALA A 197 11.28 -4.38 8.45
CA ALA A 197 10.13 -4.47 7.54
C ALA A 197 8.78 -4.31 8.27
N TYR A 198 7.82 -3.72 7.55
CA TYR A 198 6.42 -3.62 7.93
C TYR A 198 5.57 -4.38 6.92
N TRP A 199 4.48 -4.97 7.42
CA TRP A 199 3.39 -5.44 6.59
C TRP A 199 2.57 -4.23 6.10
N VAL A 200 2.36 -4.12 4.79
CA VAL A 200 1.66 -2.97 4.16
C VAL A 200 0.20 -3.29 3.79
N GLY A 201 -0.33 -4.38 4.35
CA GLY A 201 -1.76 -4.70 4.39
C GLY A 201 -2.30 -5.60 3.31
N ALA A 202 -1.65 -5.70 2.16
CA ALA A 202 -2.01 -6.64 1.10
C ALA A 202 -0.76 -7.23 0.50
N ASN A 203 -0.95 -8.18 -0.40
CA ASN A 203 0.12 -8.85 -1.14
C ASN A 203 1.09 -9.50 -0.15
N ALA A 204 0.52 -10.27 0.78
CA ALA A 204 1.29 -10.94 1.81
C ALA A 204 0.75 -12.34 2.08
N LEU A 205 1.67 -13.27 2.34
CA LEU A 205 1.37 -14.58 2.89
C LEU A 205 1.72 -14.56 4.39
N VAL A 206 0.74 -14.88 5.22
CA VAL A 206 0.83 -14.76 6.67
C VAL A 206 0.64 -16.12 7.33
N ARG A 207 1.48 -16.48 8.30
CA ARG A 207 1.28 -17.67 9.11
C ARG A 207 0.08 -17.51 10.02
N THR A 208 -0.85 -18.46 9.96
CA THR A 208 -2.05 -18.45 10.80
C THR A 208 -1.70 -18.49 12.29
N ALA A 209 -0.70 -19.27 12.69
CA ALA A 209 -0.22 -19.34 14.07
C ALA A 209 0.28 -17.98 14.61
N ALA A 210 0.92 -17.17 13.77
CA ALA A 210 1.41 -15.85 14.17
C ALA A 210 0.26 -14.87 14.44
N LEU A 211 -0.79 -14.90 13.61
CA LEU A 211 -2.01 -14.12 13.84
C LEU A 211 -2.76 -14.58 15.08
N GLN A 212 -2.87 -15.89 15.30
CA GLN A 212 -3.49 -16.45 16.51
C GLN A 212 -2.78 -15.98 17.79
N GLN A 213 -1.44 -15.93 17.79
CA GLN A 213 -0.67 -15.49 18.95
C GLN A 213 -0.95 -14.04 19.35
N ILE A 214 -1.21 -13.16 18.39
CA ILE A 214 -1.50 -11.74 18.65
C ILE A 214 -2.99 -11.43 18.76
N ALA A 215 -3.85 -12.44 18.64
CA ALA A 215 -5.29 -12.25 18.64
C ALA A 215 -5.79 -11.81 20.02
N THR A 216 -6.70 -10.84 20.03
CA THR A 216 -7.39 -10.37 21.24
C THR A 216 -8.88 -10.65 21.13
N VAL A 217 -9.54 -10.94 22.24
CA VAL A 217 -11.01 -11.05 22.29
C VAL A 217 -11.57 -9.73 22.78
N GLU A 218 -12.47 -9.12 22.01
CA GLU A 218 -13.21 -7.93 22.40
C GLU A 218 -14.71 -8.20 22.31
N THR A 219 -15.50 -7.56 23.17
CA THR A 219 -16.97 -7.65 23.12
C THR A 219 -17.52 -6.45 22.35
N GLU A 220 -18.15 -6.70 21.20
CA GLU A 220 -18.88 -5.68 20.43
C GLU A 220 -20.37 -6.01 20.47
N ASN A 221 -21.22 -5.08 20.93
CA ASN A 221 -22.68 -5.26 21.00
C ASN A 221 -23.12 -6.57 21.68
N GLY A 222 -22.40 -7.00 22.73
CA GLY A 222 -22.69 -8.25 23.45
C GLY A 222 -22.15 -9.52 22.79
N ILE A 223 -21.48 -9.41 21.64
CA ILE A 223 -20.90 -10.53 20.89
C ILE A 223 -19.38 -10.55 21.10
N SER A 224 -18.83 -11.71 21.46
CA SER A 224 -17.38 -11.89 21.55
C SER A 224 -16.76 -11.99 20.15
N VAL A 225 -15.91 -11.05 19.79
CA VAL A 225 -15.23 -10.95 18.50
C VAL A 225 -13.73 -11.15 18.70
N LYS A 226 -13.15 -12.15 18.04
CA LYS A 226 -11.69 -12.31 17.93
C LYS A 226 -11.15 -11.30 16.93
N ARG A 227 -10.19 -10.49 17.37
CA ARG A 227 -9.48 -9.51 16.55
C ARG A 227 -8.02 -9.92 16.38
N PHE A 228 -7.64 -10.22 15.15
CA PHE A 228 -6.28 -10.54 14.73
C PHE A 228 -5.54 -9.28 14.25
N ILE A 229 -6.27 -8.35 13.64
CA ILE A 229 -5.77 -7.08 13.08
C ILE A 229 -6.47 -5.94 13.79
N GLN A 230 -5.68 -5.06 14.40
CA GLN A 230 -6.17 -3.95 15.22
C GLN A 230 -6.54 -2.74 14.35
N ASP A 231 -7.78 -2.26 14.44
CA ASP A 231 -8.29 -1.16 13.61
C ASP A 231 -8.27 0.21 14.33
N ARG A 232 -7.38 0.34 15.33
CA ARG A 232 -7.28 1.55 16.16
C ARG A 232 -6.74 2.72 15.37
N THR A 233 -5.85 2.44 14.44
CA THR A 233 -5.24 3.42 13.54
C THR A 233 -5.68 3.18 12.09
N PRO A 234 -5.62 4.19 11.20
CA PRO A 234 -5.86 4.00 9.75
C PRO A 234 -4.79 3.18 9.02
N VAL A 235 -3.79 2.66 9.75
CA VAL A 235 -2.63 1.89 9.26
C VAL A 235 -2.54 0.58 10.06
N GLU A 236 -3.67 -0.14 10.12
CA GLU A 236 -3.88 -1.35 10.93
C GLU A 236 -2.82 -2.44 10.72
N ASP A 237 -2.27 -2.53 9.51
CA ASP A 237 -1.32 -3.57 9.11
C ASP A 237 0.08 -3.27 9.67
N THR A 238 0.42 -1.98 9.71
CA THR A 238 1.66 -1.49 10.31
C THR A 238 1.61 -1.60 11.84
N GLU A 239 0.42 -1.46 12.44
CA GLU A 239 0.21 -1.71 13.87
C GLU A 239 0.36 -3.21 14.19
N SER A 240 -0.30 -4.07 13.42
CA SER A 240 -0.19 -5.54 13.54
C SER A 240 1.26 -6.02 13.43
N SER A 241 2.06 -5.37 12.59
CA SER A 241 3.49 -5.65 12.47
C SER A 241 4.23 -5.49 13.81
N LEU A 242 3.99 -4.40 14.53
CA LEU A 242 4.65 -4.17 15.83
C LEU A 242 4.22 -5.21 16.87
N ASN A 243 2.95 -5.63 16.86
CA ASN A 243 2.45 -6.68 17.74
C ASN A 243 3.13 -8.03 17.46
N LEU A 244 3.31 -8.39 16.18
CA LEU A 244 4.05 -9.59 15.77
C LEU A 244 5.50 -9.54 16.27
N ILE A 245 6.19 -8.42 16.06
CA ILE A 245 7.60 -8.26 16.41
C ILE A 245 7.82 -8.26 17.93
N GLN A 246 6.92 -7.66 18.69
CA GLN A 246 6.93 -7.75 20.17
C GLN A 246 6.78 -9.20 20.66
N ASN A 247 6.15 -10.06 19.86
CA ASN A 247 6.02 -11.50 20.11
C ASN A 247 7.16 -12.34 19.51
N GLY A 248 8.24 -11.70 19.04
CA GLY A 248 9.44 -12.33 18.49
C GLY A 248 9.29 -12.82 17.04
N TRP A 249 8.24 -12.42 16.34
CA TRP A 249 8.10 -12.71 14.92
C TRP A 249 8.86 -11.69 14.06
N ARG A 250 9.22 -12.12 12.86
CA ARG A 250 9.87 -11.30 11.83
C ARG A 250 8.95 -11.09 10.65
N ILE A 251 9.20 -10.01 9.93
CA ILE A 251 8.49 -9.67 8.69
C ILE A 251 9.54 -9.60 7.59
N PHE A 252 9.27 -10.20 6.45
CA PHE A 252 10.21 -10.28 5.33
C PHE A 252 9.57 -9.73 4.06
N ASN A 253 10.30 -8.92 3.29
CA ASN A 253 9.87 -8.51 1.96
C ASN A 253 10.52 -9.43 0.92
N TYR A 254 9.70 -10.19 0.22
CA TYR A 254 10.14 -11.02 -0.89
C TYR A 254 10.72 -10.12 -2.00
N PRO A 255 11.88 -10.47 -2.58
CA PRO A 255 12.57 -9.58 -3.51
C PRO A 255 11.92 -9.55 -4.90
N GLU A 256 11.22 -10.60 -5.31
CA GLU A 256 10.62 -10.64 -6.63
C GLU A 256 9.31 -9.83 -6.70
N GLN A 257 9.10 -9.14 -7.82
CA GLN A 257 7.88 -8.37 -8.08
C GLN A 257 6.81 -9.29 -8.66
N LEU A 258 6.03 -9.92 -7.77
CA LEU A 258 5.01 -10.91 -8.15
C LEU A 258 3.59 -10.33 -8.10
N ALA A 259 3.40 -9.07 -7.70
CA ALA A 259 2.10 -8.42 -7.61
C ALA A 259 2.09 -7.09 -8.35
N SER A 260 0.99 -6.79 -9.04
CA SER A 260 0.75 -5.51 -9.71
C SER A 260 -0.61 -4.95 -9.34
N SER A 261 -0.69 -3.66 -9.05
CA SER A 261 -1.93 -3.01 -8.59
C SER A 261 -2.22 -1.71 -9.33
N ALA A 262 -3.49 -1.33 -9.35
CA ALA A 262 -3.96 -0.11 -9.99
C ALA A 262 -3.43 1.15 -9.28
N THR A 263 -3.08 2.16 -10.07
CA THR A 263 -2.75 3.50 -9.57
C THR A 263 -3.94 4.45 -9.75
N PRO A 264 -4.15 5.43 -8.85
CA PRO A 264 -5.23 6.40 -9.01
C PRO A 264 -5.14 7.13 -10.35
N ASP A 265 -6.25 7.19 -11.05
CA ASP A 265 -6.36 7.70 -12.41
C ASP A 265 -6.45 9.23 -12.50
N ASP A 266 -6.99 9.84 -11.44
CA ASP A 266 -7.11 11.28 -11.28
C ASP A 266 -6.52 11.77 -9.94
N PHE A 267 -6.28 13.08 -9.86
CA PHE A 267 -5.62 13.69 -8.70
C PHE A 267 -6.51 13.73 -7.45
N GLY A 268 -7.83 13.85 -7.59
CA GLY A 268 -8.78 13.77 -6.47
C GLY A 268 -8.74 12.39 -5.81
N SER A 269 -8.76 11.33 -6.60
CA SER A 269 -8.61 9.95 -6.14
C SER A 269 -7.25 9.72 -5.47
N LEU A 270 -6.17 10.30 -6.03
CA LEU A 270 -4.82 10.25 -5.46
C LEU A 270 -4.76 10.93 -4.08
N ILE A 271 -5.36 12.12 -3.92
CA ILE A 271 -5.41 12.83 -2.63
C ILE A 271 -6.06 11.95 -1.56
N ILE A 272 -7.20 11.32 -1.89
CA ILE A 272 -7.93 10.47 -0.95
C ILE A 272 -7.05 9.28 -0.52
N GLN A 273 -6.32 8.68 -1.45
CA GLN A 273 -5.37 7.60 -1.14
C GLN A 273 -4.22 8.09 -0.25
N ARG A 274 -3.50 9.13 -0.67
CA ARG A 274 -2.29 9.62 0.04
C ARG A 274 -2.60 10.23 1.39
N ARG A 275 -3.78 10.82 1.58
CA ARG A 275 -4.25 11.32 2.88
C ARG A 275 -4.40 10.20 3.91
N ARG A 276 -4.76 8.98 3.49
CA ARG A 276 -4.80 7.82 4.39
C ARG A 276 -3.40 7.47 4.87
N TRP A 277 -2.42 7.44 3.97
CA TRP A 277 -1.03 7.08 4.31
C TRP A 277 -0.33 8.15 5.15
N ALA A 278 -0.65 9.43 4.91
CA ALA A 278 -0.16 10.54 5.72
C ALA A 278 -0.72 10.55 7.15
N ASN A 279 -1.79 9.80 7.43
CA ASN A 279 -2.48 9.77 8.71
C ASN A 279 -2.28 8.41 9.40
N GLY A 280 -1.49 8.35 10.47
CA GLY A 280 -1.40 7.14 11.30
C GLY A 280 0.00 6.73 11.71
N GLY A 281 1.03 6.94 10.87
CA GLY A 281 2.39 6.50 11.19
C GLY A 281 2.91 7.03 12.53
N MET A 282 2.63 8.30 12.83
CA MET A 282 3.01 8.92 14.10
C MET A 282 2.29 8.33 15.33
N LEU A 283 1.07 7.81 15.17
CA LEU A 283 0.30 7.18 16.26
C LEU A 283 0.97 5.90 16.77
N LEU A 284 1.84 5.29 15.96
CA LEU A 284 2.55 4.06 16.30
C LEU A 284 3.88 4.31 17.04
N LEU A 285 4.34 5.56 17.14
CA LEU A 285 5.59 5.87 17.85
C LEU A 285 5.62 5.40 19.31
N PRO A 286 4.56 5.56 20.12
CA PRO A 286 4.58 5.07 21.50
C PRO A 286 4.73 3.55 21.59
N ALA A 287 4.12 2.80 20.65
CA ALA A 287 4.26 1.35 20.57
C ALA A 287 5.70 0.95 20.16
N LEU A 288 6.29 1.65 19.19
CA LEU A 288 7.68 1.45 18.78
C LEU A 288 8.67 1.78 19.91
N ALA A 289 8.42 2.88 20.64
CA ALA A 289 9.23 3.27 21.80
C ALA A 289 9.14 2.24 22.94
N ARG A 290 7.96 1.65 23.16
CA ARG A 290 7.77 0.56 24.11
C ARG A 290 8.58 -0.66 23.68
N TYR A 291 8.45 -1.08 22.43
CA TYR A 291 9.24 -2.18 21.86
C TYR A 291 10.75 -1.97 22.04
N PHE A 292 11.24 -0.75 21.78
CA PHE A 292 12.66 -0.42 22.00
C PHE A 292 13.08 -0.66 23.46
N ARG A 293 12.25 -0.23 24.42
CA ARG A 293 12.51 -0.37 25.87
C ARG A 293 12.37 -1.80 26.40
N THR A 294 11.48 -2.62 25.85
CA THR A 294 11.10 -3.93 26.42
C THR A 294 11.89 -5.11 25.83
N GLY A 295 13.22 -5.04 25.78
CA GLY A 295 14.03 -6.20 25.42
C GLY A 295 15.53 -5.94 25.56
N GLU A 296 16.33 -6.99 25.49
CA GLU A 296 17.79 -6.90 25.55
C GLU A 296 18.30 -6.12 24.32
N GLY A 297 18.76 -4.90 24.53
CA GLY A 297 19.04 -3.93 23.47
C GLY A 297 20.53 -3.80 23.16
N GLY A 298 20.94 -4.23 21.97
CA GLY A 298 22.25 -3.93 21.37
C GLY A 298 22.17 -2.89 20.24
N ARG A 299 23.31 -2.61 19.59
CA ARG A 299 23.38 -1.69 18.43
C ARG A 299 22.46 -2.09 17.27
N GLY A 300 22.16 -3.39 17.10
CA GLY A 300 21.25 -3.89 16.05
C GLY A 300 19.82 -3.38 16.21
N LYS A 301 19.23 -3.55 17.40
CA LYS A 301 17.88 -3.08 17.73
C LYS A 301 17.74 -1.56 17.58
N ALA A 302 18.77 -0.79 17.91
CA ALA A 302 18.77 0.65 17.71
C ALA A 302 18.70 1.04 16.23
N LYS A 303 19.44 0.34 15.35
CA LYS A 303 19.36 0.55 13.90
C LYS A 303 17.98 0.17 13.36
N GLU A 304 17.46 -0.98 13.77
CA GLU A 304 16.12 -1.45 13.39
C GLU A 304 15.05 -0.42 13.77
N VAL A 305 15.02 0.02 15.03
CA VAL A 305 14.06 1.00 15.54
C VAL A 305 14.22 2.35 14.83
N PHE A 306 15.45 2.78 14.53
CA PHE A 306 15.69 3.99 13.76
C PHE A 306 15.08 3.90 12.36
N MET A 307 15.31 2.81 11.64
CA MET A 307 14.73 2.59 10.31
C MET A 307 13.20 2.55 10.38
N ARG A 308 12.64 1.84 11.37
CA ARG A 308 11.20 1.77 11.64
C ARG A 308 10.59 3.14 11.91
N ALA A 309 11.25 3.97 12.71
CA ALA A 309 10.81 5.33 13.02
C ALA A 309 10.89 6.24 11.78
N GLN A 310 11.95 6.10 10.98
CA GLN A 310 12.12 6.84 9.73
C GLN A 310 10.96 6.54 8.76
N TYR A 311 10.59 5.27 8.60
CA TYR A 311 9.45 4.87 7.76
C TYR A 311 8.14 5.53 8.24
N LEU A 312 7.84 5.43 9.54
CA LEU A 312 6.60 5.97 10.14
C LEU A 312 6.49 7.50 10.08
N LEU A 313 7.62 8.21 10.13
CA LEU A 313 7.66 9.67 10.27
C LEU A 313 8.02 10.43 9.00
N SER A 314 8.56 9.78 7.97
CA SER A 314 9.16 10.48 6.83
C SER A 314 8.25 11.54 6.19
N LEU A 315 6.97 11.25 5.94
CA LEU A 315 6.09 12.14 5.17
C LEU A 315 5.88 13.53 5.80
N GLY A 316 5.57 13.59 7.10
CA GLY A 316 5.22 14.84 7.78
C GLY A 316 6.44 15.76 7.99
N PRO A 317 7.40 15.35 8.83
CA PRO A 317 8.71 15.98 9.00
C PRO A 317 9.41 16.43 7.71
N VAL A 318 9.47 15.63 6.65
CA VAL A 318 10.12 16.06 5.40
C VAL A 318 9.35 17.21 4.74
N SER A 319 8.01 17.15 4.70
CA SER A 319 7.19 18.26 4.21
C SER A 319 7.32 19.52 5.08
N MET A 320 7.41 19.39 6.41
CA MET A 320 7.68 20.52 7.31
C MET A 320 9.07 21.11 7.10
N ALA A 321 10.09 20.26 6.95
CA ALA A 321 11.46 20.67 6.68
C ALA A 321 11.55 21.44 5.36
N LEU A 322 10.83 20.99 4.32
CA LEU A 322 10.74 21.71 3.05
C LEU A 322 10.11 23.09 3.21
N ILE A 323 8.99 23.20 3.94
CA ILE A 323 8.38 24.51 4.23
C ILE A 323 9.35 25.40 5.00
N PHE A 324 9.98 24.88 6.05
CA PHE A 324 10.98 25.61 6.80
C PHE A 324 12.10 26.11 5.88
N ILE A 325 12.57 25.24 4.97
CA ILE A 325 13.63 25.58 4.03
C ILE A 325 13.24 26.69 3.06
N LEU A 326 11.97 26.73 2.64
CA LEU A 326 11.44 27.74 1.71
C LEU A 326 11.10 29.06 2.40
N LEU A 327 10.69 29.04 3.67
CA LEU A 327 10.27 30.23 4.42
C LEU A 327 11.45 30.95 5.09
N PHE A 328 12.48 30.23 5.53
CA PHE A 328 13.59 30.81 6.28
C PHE A 328 14.77 31.18 5.38
N SER A 329 15.39 32.34 5.65
CA SER A 329 16.53 32.83 4.89
C SER A 329 17.85 32.21 5.36
N TRP A 330 18.67 31.79 4.41
CA TRP A 330 19.97 31.17 4.64
C TRP A 330 21.07 32.19 4.44
N GLN A 331 21.28 33.07 5.41
CA GLN A 331 22.31 34.12 5.31
C GLN A 331 23.74 33.55 5.25
N LEU A 332 23.92 32.29 5.64
CA LEU A 332 25.21 31.62 5.66
C LEU A 332 25.45 30.82 4.37
N LYS A 333 26.32 31.35 3.49
CA LYS A 333 26.69 30.75 2.19
C LYS A 333 27.13 29.28 2.30
N ILE A 334 27.79 28.88 3.38
CA ILE A 334 28.27 27.51 3.58
C ILE A 334 27.13 26.49 3.67
N TRP A 335 26.03 26.83 4.35
CA TRP A 335 24.87 25.95 4.48
C TRP A 335 24.18 25.74 3.14
N ALA A 336 24.09 26.77 2.30
CA ALA A 336 23.51 26.66 0.97
C ALA A 336 24.29 25.68 0.07
N ILE A 337 25.63 25.72 0.11
CA ILE A 337 26.48 24.79 -0.65
C ILE A 337 26.25 23.35 -0.19
N TRP A 338 26.31 23.10 1.12
CA TRP A 338 26.09 21.75 1.67
C TRP A 338 24.69 21.22 1.36
N MET A 339 23.65 22.04 1.47
CA MET A 339 22.28 21.64 1.13
C MET A 339 22.15 21.29 -0.36
N MET A 340 22.78 22.06 -1.25
CA MET A 340 22.79 21.75 -2.68
C MET A 340 23.53 20.45 -2.98
N LEU A 341 24.67 20.18 -2.33
CA LEU A 341 25.41 18.93 -2.49
C LEU A 341 24.60 17.72 -1.97
N ILE A 342 23.99 17.84 -0.79
CA ILE A 342 23.14 16.78 -0.23
C ILE A 342 21.94 16.52 -1.14
N ALA A 343 21.28 17.57 -1.62
CA ALA A 343 20.17 17.46 -2.55
C ALA A 343 20.63 16.82 -3.87
N ALA A 344 21.76 17.22 -4.43
CA ALA A 344 22.31 16.66 -5.66
C ALA A 344 22.58 15.16 -5.52
N VAL A 345 23.20 14.72 -4.42
CA VAL A 345 23.44 13.29 -4.14
C VAL A 345 22.12 12.55 -4.00
N TYR A 346 21.20 13.06 -3.16
CA TYR A 346 19.90 12.44 -2.95
C TYR A 346 19.11 12.27 -4.26
N PHE A 347 19.00 13.33 -5.05
CA PHE A 347 18.28 13.32 -6.32
C PHE A 347 18.99 12.48 -7.38
N SER A 348 20.33 12.38 -7.36
CA SER A 348 21.08 11.48 -8.25
C SER A 348 20.80 10.01 -7.93
N LEU A 349 20.75 9.66 -6.65
CA LEU A 349 20.38 8.31 -6.21
C LEU A 349 18.93 8.00 -6.56
N TYR A 350 18.00 8.93 -6.30
CA TYR A 350 16.60 8.75 -6.66
C TYR A 350 16.43 8.61 -8.19
N MET A 351 17.15 9.41 -8.99
CA MET A 351 17.15 9.28 -10.45
C MET A 351 17.64 7.90 -10.91
N ARG A 352 18.72 7.41 -10.30
CA ARG A 352 19.26 6.07 -10.58
C ARG A 352 18.22 5.00 -10.23
N ASP A 353 17.63 5.10 -9.06
CA ASP A 353 16.71 4.10 -8.53
C ASP A 353 15.41 4.03 -9.35
N LEU A 354 14.88 5.18 -9.77
CA LEU A 354 13.78 5.24 -10.74
C LEU A 354 14.14 4.56 -12.06
N TYR A 355 15.35 4.78 -12.55
CA TYR A 355 15.83 4.16 -13.79
C TYR A 355 15.97 2.64 -13.66
N LEU A 356 16.48 2.16 -12.52
CA LEU A 356 16.66 0.72 -12.26
C LEU A 356 15.33 -0.04 -12.20
N ILE A 357 14.26 0.61 -11.74
CA ILE A 357 12.92 -0.01 -11.67
C ILE A 357 12.07 0.28 -12.93
N GLY A 358 12.65 0.80 -14.00
CA GLY A 358 12.01 0.92 -15.32
C GLY A 358 11.41 2.29 -15.67
N TYR A 359 11.57 3.32 -14.84
CA TYR A 359 11.13 4.69 -15.16
C TYR A 359 12.19 5.49 -15.90
N ARG A 360 11.78 6.64 -16.45
CA ARG A 360 12.72 7.56 -17.11
C ARG A 360 13.45 8.37 -16.05
N ARG A 361 14.74 8.65 -16.26
CA ARG A 361 15.52 9.57 -15.40
C ARG A 361 14.84 10.94 -15.26
N SER A 362 14.22 11.43 -16.32
CA SER A 362 13.46 12.69 -16.33
C SER A 362 12.22 12.68 -15.45
N ASP A 363 11.67 11.49 -15.14
CA ASP A 363 10.49 11.38 -14.29
C ASP A 363 10.78 11.82 -12.85
N LEU A 364 12.05 11.89 -12.43
CA LEU A 364 12.45 12.51 -11.17
C LEU A 364 11.86 13.93 -11.00
N LEU A 365 11.97 14.76 -12.04
CA LEU A 365 11.50 16.15 -11.99
C LEU A 365 9.97 16.21 -11.82
N ARG A 366 9.27 15.25 -12.41
CA ARG A 366 7.82 15.11 -12.31
C ARG A 366 7.39 14.58 -10.95
N VAL A 367 8.13 13.61 -10.40
CA VAL A 367 7.94 13.12 -9.02
C VAL A 367 8.19 14.23 -8.01
N PHE A 368 9.24 15.04 -8.20
CA PHE A 368 9.49 16.22 -7.39
C PHE A 368 8.31 17.19 -7.43
N ALA A 369 7.80 17.51 -8.62
CA ALA A 369 6.63 18.36 -8.78
C ALA A 369 5.37 17.78 -8.11
N LEU A 370 5.17 16.46 -8.18
CA LEU A 370 4.06 15.80 -7.50
C LEU A 370 4.20 15.90 -5.98
N ASN A 371 5.40 15.67 -5.44
CA ASN A 371 5.65 15.79 -4.00
C ASN A 371 5.36 17.20 -3.46
N LEU A 372 5.55 18.27 -4.26
CA LEU A 372 5.16 19.62 -3.87
C LEU A 372 3.64 19.74 -3.65
N LEU A 373 2.83 19.19 -4.57
CA LEU A 373 1.36 19.17 -4.39
C LEU A 373 0.94 18.33 -3.18
N LEU A 374 1.72 17.33 -2.78
CA LEU A 374 1.37 16.49 -1.64
C LEU A 374 1.72 17.13 -0.28
N VAL A 375 2.44 18.26 -0.26
CA VAL A 375 2.86 18.92 0.99
C VAL A 375 1.68 19.24 1.91
N PRO A 376 0.57 19.87 1.45
CA PRO A 376 -0.56 20.14 2.33
C PRO A 376 -1.26 18.87 2.82
N ILE A 377 -1.23 17.79 2.04
CA ILE A 377 -1.78 16.48 2.45
C ILE A 377 -0.95 15.89 3.59
N ASN A 378 0.37 15.88 3.44
CA ASN A 378 1.28 15.31 4.44
C ASN A 378 1.19 16.06 5.77
N ILE A 379 1.13 17.40 5.72
CA ILE A 379 0.97 18.24 6.91
C ILE A 379 -0.40 18.06 7.55
N GLY A 380 -1.47 18.02 6.74
CA GLY A 380 -2.82 17.76 7.22
C GLY A 380 -2.94 16.38 7.88
N GLY A 381 -2.30 15.36 7.32
CA GLY A 381 -2.22 14.01 7.90
C GLY A 381 -1.46 13.96 9.22
N LEU A 382 -0.33 14.68 9.30
CA LEU A 382 0.43 14.84 10.54
C LEU A 382 -0.38 15.56 11.62
N ALA A 383 -1.01 16.69 11.30
CA ALA A 383 -1.87 17.44 12.21
C ALA A 383 -3.05 16.60 12.71
N THR A 384 -3.65 15.81 11.81
CA THR A 384 -4.72 14.87 12.18
C THR A 384 -4.19 13.79 13.12
N SER A 385 -3.00 13.23 12.86
CA SER A 385 -2.37 12.24 13.74
C SER A 385 -2.10 12.83 15.14
N ILE A 386 -1.61 14.07 15.23
CA ILE A 386 -1.40 14.79 16.50
C ILE A 386 -2.73 14.97 17.23
N HIS A 387 -3.76 15.44 16.52
CA HIS A 387 -5.08 15.63 17.10
C HIS A 387 -5.68 14.31 17.63
N GLN A 388 -5.54 13.21 16.90
CA GLN A 388 -5.99 11.89 17.34
C GLN A 388 -5.21 11.41 18.57
N ALA A 389 -3.89 11.63 18.63
CA ALA A 389 -3.08 11.27 19.79
C ALA A 389 -3.54 11.98 21.08
N PHE A 390 -3.97 13.25 20.98
CA PHE A 390 -4.49 14.01 22.12
C PHE A 390 -5.95 13.72 22.47
N THR A 391 -6.79 13.45 21.47
CA THR A 391 -8.25 13.31 21.68
C THR A 391 -8.73 11.87 21.82
N GLY A 392 -7.94 10.88 21.40
CA GLY A 392 -8.34 9.48 21.33
C GLY A 392 -9.43 9.18 20.29
N ARG A 393 -9.90 10.17 19.52
CA ARG A 393 -10.97 10.01 18.52
C ARG A 393 -10.41 9.48 17.21
N LYS A 394 -11.03 8.44 16.64
CA LYS A 394 -10.64 7.90 15.33
C LYS A 394 -11.01 8.87 14.19
N ALA A 395 -10.12 9.04 13.22
CA ALA A 395 -10.42 9.75 11.99
C ALA A 395 -11.46 8.99 11.14
N LYS A 396 -12.39 9.72 10.50
CA LYS A 396 -13.40 9.12 9.61
C LYS A 396 -12.73 8.53 8.37
N PHE A 397 -12.93 7.23 8.15
CA PHE A 397 -12.47 6.54 6.93
C PHE A 397 -13.23 7.04 5.71
N ARG A 398 -12.51 7.34 4.62
CA ARG A 398 -13.09 7.64 3.30
C ARG A 398 -12.52 6.67 2.28
N ARG A 399 -13.41 5.99 1.56
CA ARG A 399 -13.04 5.11 0.45
C ARG A 399 -12.57 5.95 -0.72
N THR A 400 -11.55 5.48 -1.44
CA THR A 400 -11.21 6.03 -2.74
C THR A 400 -12.36 5.68 -3.70
N PRO A 401 -13.00 6.65 -4.35
CA PRO A 401 -14.04 6.38 -5.33
C PRO A 401 -13.48 5.50 -6.45
N LYS A 402 -14.29 4.54 -6.91
CA LYS A 402 -14.04 3.75 -8.13
C LYS A 402 -15.08 4.17 -9.16
N THR A 403 -15.09 5.46 -9.47
CA THR A 403 -16.05 6.06 -10.38
C THR A 403 -15.48 6.11 -11.79
N GLU A 404 -16.28 5.82 -12.81
CA GLU A 404 -15.92 6.06 -14.22
C GLU A 404 -15.71 7.55 -14.53
N THR A 405 -16.11 8.43 -13.61
CA THR A 405 -15.97 9.88 -13.70
C THR A 405 -14.89 10.39 -12.75
N ARG A 406 -14.24 11.48 -13.15
CA ARG A 406 -13.19 12.18 -12.39
C ARG A 406 -13.65 12.52 -10.96
N THR A 407 -12.83 12.19 -9.96
CA THR A 407 -13.05 12.61 -8.58
C THR A 407 -12.74 14.10 -8.39
N ALA A 408 -13.72 14.86 -7.88
CA ALA A 408 -13.55 16.29 -7.60
C ALA A 408 -12.64 16.53 -6.39
N ILE A 409 -11.77 17.54 -6.48
CA ILE A 409 -10.85 17.92 -5.41
C ILE A 409 -11.57 18.79 -4.38
N SER A 410 -11.28 18.59 -3.09
CA SER A 410 -11.90 19.39 -2.05
C SER A 410 -11.50 20.87 -2.16
N PRO A 411 -12.43 21.82 -2.03
CA PRO A 411 -12.17 23.26 -2.16
C PRO A 411 -11.03 23.79 -1.29
N GLY A 412 -10.99 23.38 -0.02
CA GLY A 412 -9.94 23.82 0.91
C GLY A 412 -8.54 23.40 0.47
N PHE A 413 -8.44 22.27 -0.24
CA PHE A 413 -7.18 21.82 -0.82
C PHE A 413 -6.75 22.72 -1.99
N LEU A 414 -7.65 22.99 -2.94
CA LEU A 414 -7.35 23.89 -4.05
C LEU A 414 -6.93 25.29 -3.58
N ILE A 415 -7.60 25.81 -2.55
CA ILE A 415 -7.22 27.09 -1.92
C ILE A 415 -5.80 27.01 -1.35
N ALA A 416 -5.45 25.91 -0.66
CA ALA A 416 -4.11 25.71 -0.13
C ALA A 416 -3.04 25.66 -1.24
N GLU A 417 -3.30 24.97 -2.35
CA GLU A 417 -2.37 24.90 -3.50
C GLU A 417 -2.16 26.29 -4.14
N VAL A 418 -3.25 27.02 -4.44
CA VAL A 418 -3.17 28.36 -5.04
C VAL A 418 -2.49 29.36 -4.11
N THR A 419 -2.81 29.30 -2.81
CA THR A 419 -2.17 30.16 -1.80
C THR A 419 -0.69 29.82 -1.66
N GLY A 420 -0.34 28.54 -1.62
CA GLY A 420 1.04 28.06 -1.56
C GLY A 420 1.87 28.58 -2.73
N LEU A 421 1.35 28.47 -3.96
CA LEU A 421 1.99 29.02 -5.14
C LEU A 421 2.19 30.54 -5.04
N GLY A 422 1.16 31.27 -4.62
CA GLY A 422 1.23 32.73 -4.43
C GLY A 422 2.27 33.14 -3.38
N VAL A 423 2.36 32.39 -2.28
CA VAL A 423 3.37 32.61 -1.23
C VAL A 423 4.77 32.40 -1.78
N LEU A 424 5.02 31.31 -2.54
CA LEU A 424 6.34 31.09 -3.15
C LEU A 424 6.73 32.19 -4.12
N MET A 425 5.79 32.65 -4.96
CA MET A 425 6.05 33.77 -5.88
C MET A 425 6.40 35.05 -5.11
N ALA A 426 5.64 35.39 -4.07
CA ALA A 426 5.91 36.57 -3.23
C ALA A 426 7.26 36.47 -2.50
N LEU A 427 7.61 35.30 -1.97
CA LEU A 427 8.91 35.07 -1.30
C LEU A 427 10.08 35.14 -2.27
N SER A 428 9.91 34.65 -3.49
CA SER A 428 10.93 34.77 -4.54
C SER A 428 11.18 36.24 -4.90
N LEU A 429 10.12 37.02 -5.10
CA LEU A 429 10.23 38.46 -5.39
C LEU A 429 10.84 39.24 -4.22
N ARG A 430 10.44 38.92 -2.98
CA ARG A 430 11.04 39.51 -1.77
C ARG A 430 12.53 39.19 -1.67
N SER A 431 12.92 37.95 -1.93
CA SER A 431 14.33 37.52 -1.88
C SER A 431 15.16 38.25 -2.95
N LEU A 432 14.58 38.48 -4.13
CA LEU A 432 15.21 39.26 -5.20
C LEU A 432 15.38 40.73 -4.77
N ALA A 433 14.38 41.33 -4.13
CA ALA A 433 14.45 42.69 -3.60
C ALA A 433 15.46 42.84 -2.44
N GLN A 434 15.80 41.75 -1.75
CA GLN A 434 16.83 41.68 -0.71
C GLN A 434 18.22 41.32 -1.26
N GLU A 435 18.41 41.30 -2.58
CA GLU A 435 19.65 40.90 -3.26
C GLU A 435 20.12 39.47 -2.95
N SER A 436 19.23 38.63 -2.41
CA SER A 436 19.48 37.21 -2.14
C SER A 436 19.16 36.37 -3.38
N HIS A 437 19.96 36.55 -4.43
CA HIS A 437 19.70 35.93 -5.75
C HIS A 437 19.64 34.40 -5.71
N ALA A 438 20.48 33.75 -4.90
CA ALA A 438 20.49 32.29 -4.77
C ALA A 438 19.19 31.77 -4.13
N GLN A 439 18.71 32.42 -3.06
CA GLN A 439 17.44 32.07 -2.43
C GLN A 439 16.25 32.36 -3.35
N ALA A 440 16.26 33.51 -4.05
CA ALA A 440 15.25 33.86 -5.04
C ALA A 440 15.16 32.78 -6.14
N ALA A 441 16.30 32.38 -6.71
CA ALA A 441 16.35 31.34 -7.73
C ALA A 441 15.84 29.98 -7.21
N PHE A 442 16.27 29.59 -6.01
CA PHE A 442 15.81 28.35 -5.37
C PHE A 442 14.29 28.32 -5.20
N ILE A 443 13.69 29.39 -4.65
CA ILE A 443 12.24 29.48 -4.45
C ILE A 443 11.50 29.56 -5.80
N ALA A 444 12.04 30.32 -6.77
CA ALA A 444 11.47 30.41 -8.12
C ALA A 444 11.39 29.04 -8.80
N ILE A 445 12.45 28.23 -8.71
CA ILE A 445 12.45 26.86 -9.25
C ILE A 445 11.32 26.02 -8.63
N HIS A 446 11.13 26.11 -7.30
CA HIS A 446 10.02 25.41 -6.64
C HIS A 446 8.66 25.92 -7.12
N ALA A 447 8.48 27.24 -7.28
CA ALA A 447 7.26 27.83 -7.80
C ALA A 447 6.96 27.37 -9.24
N ILE A 448 7.98 27.25 -10.10
CA ILE A 448 7.86 26.75 -11.48
C ILE A 448 7.41 25.29 -11.48
N PHE A 449 8.02 24.42 -10.67
CA PHE A 449 7.61 23.02 -10.56
C PHE A 449 6.21 22.87 -9.98
N PHE A 450 5.85 23.71 -9.01
CA PHE A 450 4.52 23.73 -8.44
C PHE A 450 3.48 24.16 -9.49
N LEU A 451 3.74 25.24 -10.25
CA LEU A 451 2.87 25.66 -11.35
C LEU A 451 2.71 24.56 -12.41
N TYR A 452 3.82 23.90 -12.78
CA TYR A 452 3.79 22.73 -13.66
C TYR A 452 2.88 21.63 -13.09
N ALA A 453 3.01 21.31 -11.81
CA ALA A 453 2.23 20.26 -11.17
C ALA A 453 0.72 20.57 -11.18
N ILE A 454 0.33 21.82 -10.88
CA ILE A 454 -1.07 22.26 -10.97
C ILE A 454 -1.58 22.08 -12.40
N GLY A 455 -0.81 22.53 -13.40
CA GLY A 455 -1.19 22.40 -14.81
C GLY A 455 -1.28 20.94 -15.29
N ALA A 456 -0.30 20.12 -14.95
CA ALA A 456 -0.12 18.77 -15.48
C ALA A 456 -0.93 17.69 -14.74
N TYR A 457 -1.15 17.83 -13.44
CA TYR A 457 -1.79 16.81 -12.61
C TYR A 457 -3.23 17.15 -12.20
N ILE A 458 -3.50 18.43 -11.90
CA ILE A 458 -4.86 18.88 -11.60
C ILE A 458 -5.59 19.23 -12.90
N GLY A 459 -4.93 19.97 -13.78
CA GLY A 459 -5.51 20.54 -14.99
C GLY A 459 -6.26 21.84 -14.71
N ILE A 460 -5.93 22.91 -15.44
CA ILE A 460 -6.49 24.25 -15.21
C ILE A 460 -8.02 24.25 -15.33
N ARG A 461 -8.56 23.62 -16.39
CA ARG A 461 -10.02 23.52 -16.61
C ARG A 461 -10.71 22.77 -15.46
N SER A 462 -10.14 21.64 -15.07
CA SER A 462 -10.62 20.80 -13.98
C SER A 462 -10.58 21.51 -12.63
N MET A 463 -9.53 22.31 -12.38
CA MET A 463 -9.43 23.18 -11.22
C MET A 463 -10.57 24.21 -11.18
N PHE A 464 -10.84 24.91 -12.27
CA PHE A 464 -11.96 25.87 -12.35
C PHE A 464 -13.32 25.19 -12.19
N GLN A 465 -13.51 23.99 -12.73
CA GLN A 465 -14.74 23.21 -12.54
C GLN A 465 -14.97 22.88 -11.06
N ASP A 466 -13.93 22.45 -10.35
CA ASP A 466 -14.01 22.15 -8.92
C ASP A 466 -14.23 23.41 -8.08
N PHE A 467 -13.61 24.55 -8.44
CA PHE A 467 -13.91 25.83 -7.83
C PHE A 467 -15.37 26.25 -8.07
N ALA A 468 -15.92 26.06 -9.27
CA ALA A 468 -17.30 26.39 -9.59
C ALA A 468 -18.32 25.57 -8.78
N GLN A 469 -17.98 24.32 -8.41
CA GLN A 469 -18.82 23.51 -7.52
C GLN A 469 -18.98 24.11 -6.12
N ILE A 470 -18.02 24.93 -5.64
CA ILE A 470 -18.14 25.66 -4.37
C ILE A 470 -19.34 26.59 -4.39
N TRP A 471 -19.52 27.29 -5.51
CA TRP A 471 -20.59 28.27 -5.70
C TRP A 471 -21.94 27.57 -5.90
N ARG A 472 -21.98 26.49 -6.68
CA ARG A 472 -23.20 25.68 -6.87
C ARG A 472 -23.70 24.97 -5.60
N LYS A 473 -22.80 24.51 -4.72
CA LYS A 473 -23.21 23.90 -3.43
C LYS A 473 -23.85 24.89 -2.45
N LYS A 474 -23.60 26.19 -2.61
CA LYS A 474 -24.28 27.24 -1.81
C LYS A 474 -25.72 27.50 -2.26
N GLU A 475 -26.09 27.10 -3.48
CA GLU A 475 -27.41 27.36 -4.06
C GLU A 475 -28.42 26.23 -3.86
N MET A 476 -28.00 25.06 -3.35
CA MET A 476 -28.91 23.95 -3.05
C MET A 476 -29.03 23.72 -1.54
N PRO A 477 -30.22 23.88 -0.93
CA PRO A 477 -30.43 23.45 0.45
C PRO A 477 -30.20 21.94 0.54
N GLN A 478 -29.51 21.51 1.61
CA GLN A 478 -29.30 20.10 1.91
C GLN A 478 -30.65 19.39 2.01
N LYS A 479 -31.04 18.64 0.97
CA LYS A 479 -31.97 17.54 1.16
C LYS A 479 -31.20 16.46 1.91
N GLU A 480 -31.55 16.28 3.18
CA GLU A 480 -31.34 15.02 3.87
C GLU A 480 -32.00 13.94 3.00
N LEU A 481 -31.18 13.02 2.48
CA LEU A 481 -31.66 11.77 1.91
C LEU A 481 -31.46 10.69 2.98
N PRO A 482 -32.45 9.81 3.15
CA PRO A 482 -32.62 8.92 4.31
C PRO A 482 -31.49 7.90 4.50
#